data_AF-A0A429FLQ6-F1
#
_entry.id   AF-A0A429FLQ6-F1
#
_cell.length_a   1.000
_cell.length_b   1.000
_cell.length_c   1.000
_cell.angle_alpha   90.00
_cell.angle_beta   90.00
_cell.angle_gamma   90.00
#
_symmetry.space_group_name_H-M   'P 1'
#
loop_
_entity.id
_entity.type
_entity.pdbx_description
1 polymer ?
#
loop_
_entity_poly.entity_id
_entity_poly.type
_entity_poly.pdbx_seq_one_letter_code
_entity_poly.pdbx_strand_id
1 'polypeptide(L)'
;MRPKSEEPSYLLAAQAGAVVRHLYGRLRDDEPATPADLCRTIGALQRLADDLANVLPGLQKQLEESLLAGQVGAGDTPGEAWDKVSEVGYALAQARTGGLLLAAELRVSQRTLGELTSS
;
A
#
# COMPACT_ATOMS: atom_id res chain seq x y z
N MET A 1 -26.16 -21.46 13.52
CA MET A 1 -25.29 -20.79 12.53
C MET A 1 -23.91 -20.65 13.15
N ARG A 2 -22.88 -21.30 12.59
CA ARG A 2 -21.49 -20.99 12.98
C ARG A 2 -21.13 -19.64 12.35
N PRO A 3 -20.46 -18.72 13.06
CA PRO A 3 -19.93 -17.52 12.43
C PRO A 3 -18.94 -17.97 11.35
N LYS A 4 -19.12 -17.45 10.13
CA LYS A 4 -18.14 -17.56 9.06
C LYS A 4 -16.88 -16.90 9.60
N SER A 5 -15.82 -17.67 9.86
CA SER A 5 -14.52 -17.11 10.22
C SER A 5 -14.13 -16.16 9.10
N GLU A 6 -14.24 -14.86 9.36
CA GLU A 6 -13.65 -13.86 8.50
C GLU A 6 -12.15 -14.13 8.53
N GLU A 7 -11.57 -14.36 7.34
CA GLU A 7 -10.14 -14.48 7.22
C GLU A 7 -9.51 -13.19 7.76
N PRO A 8 -8.48 -13.28 8.63
CA PRO A 8 -7.86 -12.10 9.17
C PRO A 8 -7.35 -11.17 8.07
N SER A 9 -7.64 -9.87 8.17
CA SER A 9 -7.32 -8.86 7.16
C SER A 9 -5.83 -8.82 6.78
N TYR A 10 -4.95 -9.26 7.69
CA TYR A 10 -3.50 -9.34 7.44
C TYR A 10 -3.13 -10.40 6.39
N LEU A 11 -3.96 -11.41 6.14
CA LEU A 11 -3.69 -12.43 5.14
C LEU A 11 -3.76 -11.86 3.72
N LEU A 12 -4.72 -10.97 3.44
CA LEU A 12 -4.82 -10.27 2.15
C LEU A 12 -3.58 -9.39 1.91
N ALA A 13 -3.13 -8.68 2.94
CA ALA A 13 -1.90 -7.89 2.87
C ALA A 13 -0.66 -8.76 2.61
N ALA A 14 -0.58 -9.94 3.26
CA ALA A 14 0.52 -10.88 3.04
C ALA A 14 0.53 -11.44 1.61
N GLN A 15 -0.65 -11.75 1.05
CA GLN A 15 -0.80 -12.19 -0.34
C GLN A 15 -0.39 -11.08 -1.32
N ALA A 16 -0.85 -9.85 -1.12
CA ALA A 16 -0.42 -8.70 -1.93
C ALA A 16 1.11 -8.53 -1.89
N GLY A 17 1.72 -8.65 -0.71
CA GLY A 17 3.18 -8.62 -0.56
C GLY A 17 3.90 -9.75 -1.29
N ALA A 18 3.33 -10.95 -1.33
CA ALA A 18 3.89 -12.06 -2.10
C ALA A 18 3.85 -11.80 -3.61
N VAL A 19 2.75 -11.22 -4.12
CA VAL A 19 2.62 -10.82 -5.53
C VAL A 19 3.64 -9.75 -5.90
N VAL A 20 3.83 -8.73 -5.06
CA VAL A 20 4.83 -7.67 -5.30
C VAL A 20 6.25 -8.25 -5.34
N ARG A 21 6.60 -9.13 -4.39
CA ARG A 21 7.92 -9.80 -4.39
C ARG A 21 8.14 -10.68 -5.61
N HIS A 22 7.11 -11.39 -6.05
CA HIS A 22 7.17 -12.19 -7.27
C HIS A 22 7.40 -11.31 -8.49
N LEU A 23 6.66 -10.21 -8.63
CA LEU A 23 6.84 -9.24 -9.71
C LEU A 23 8.26 -8.65 -9.70
N TYR A 24 8.76 -8.27 -8.52
CA TYR A 24 10.13 -7.79 -8.36
C TYR A 24 11.16 -8.81 -8.84
N GLY A 25 10.99 -10.10 -8.48
CA GLY A 25 11.85 -11.17 -8.95
C GLY A 25 11.86 -11.26 -10.48
N ARG A 26 10.69 -11.28 -11.10
CA ARG A 26 10.56 -11.31 -12.57
C ARG A 26 11.26 -10.14 -13.26
N LEU A 27 11.06 -8.92 -12.76
CA LEU A 27 11.68 -7.71 -13.31
C LEU A 27 13.20 -7.67 -13.11
N ARG A 28 13.68 -8.15 -11.96
CA ARG A 28 15.11 -8.22 -11.65
C ARG A 28 15.84 -9.25 -12.52
N ASP A 29 15.16 -10.35 -12.83
CA ASP A 29 15.73 -11.43 -13.64
C ASP A 29 15.60 -11.15 -15.15
N ASP A 30 15.22 -9.92 -15.53
CA ASP A 30 15.09 -9.39 -16.90
C ASP A 30 14.26 -10.27 -17.84
N GLU A 31 13.20 -10.88 -17.29
CA GLU A 31 12.31 -11.73 -18.06
C GLU A 31 11.57 -10.91 -19.13
N PRO A 32 11.62 -11.31 -20.41
CA PRO A 32 10.99 -10.55 -21.48
C PRO A 32 9.47 -10.47 -21.27
N ALA A 33 8.94 -9.25 -21.29
CA ALA A 33 7.51 -8.99 -21.15
C ALA A 33 6.96 -8.40 -22.45
N THR A 34 5.76 -8.84 -22.86
CA THR A 34 5.07 -8.19 -23.97
C THR A 34 4.60 -6.79 -23.55
N PRO A 35 4.39 -5.85 -24.49
CA PRO A 35 3.83 -4.55 -24.14
C PRO A 35 2.48 -4.63 -23.42
N ALA A 36 1.65 -5.64 -23.76
CA ALA A 36 0.40 -5.91 -23.06
C ALA A 36 0.61 -6.34 -21.59
N ASP A 37 1.65 -7.13 -21.31
CA ASP A 37 2.02 -7.53 -19.95
C ASP A 37 2.50 -6.34 -19.12
N LEU A 38 3.29 -5.46 -19.73
CA LEU A 38 3.76 -4.22 -19.11
C LEU A 38 2.57 -3.30 -18.78
N CYS A 39 1.65 -3.09 -19.73
CA CYS A 39 0.42 -2.32 -19.49
C CYS A 39 -0.42 -2.88 -18.33
N ARG A 40 -0.59 -4.21 -18.27
CA ARG A 40 -1.31 -4.88 -17.17
C ARG A 40 -0.62 -4.69 -15.83
N THR A 41 0.71 -4.82 -15.82
CA THR A 41 1.54 -4.64 -14.62
C THR A 41 1.45 -3.21 -14.11
N ILE A 42 1.62 -2.22 -14.98
CA ILE A 42 1.51 -0.80 -14.63
C ILE A 42 0.12 -0.50 -14.06
N GLY A 43 -0.95 -0.97 -14.71
CA GLY A 43 -2.32 -0.76 -14.22
C GLY A 43 -2.62 -1.48 -12.89
N ALA A 44 -1.97 -2.59 -12.59
CA ALA A 44 -2.06 -3.24 -11.28
C ALA A 44 -1.33 -2.44 -10.19
N LEU A 45 -0.13 -1.92 -10.50
CA LEU A 45 0.64 -1.08 -9.59
C LEU A 45 -0.05 0.25 -9.28
N GLN A 46 -0.71 0.88 -10.27
CA GLN A 46 -1.51 2.09 -10.06
C GLN A 46 -2.64 1.84 -9.05
N ARG A 47 -3.41 0.76 -9.24
CA ARG A 47 -4.50 0.38 -8.34
C ARG A 47 -3.99 0.12 -6.93
N LEU A 48 -2.89 -0.62 -6.79
CA LEU A 48 -2.28 -0.85 -5.48
C LEU A 48 -1.85 0.45 -4.80
N ALA A 49 -1.25 1.38 -5.54
CA ALA A 49 -0.82 2.66 -5.01
C ALA A 49 -2.03 3.53 -4.57
N ASP A 50 -3.09 3.55 -5.36
CA ASP A 50 -4.35 4.23 -5.03
C ASP A 50 -5.04 3.59 -3.81
N ASP A 51 -5.09 2.25 -3.73
CA ASP A 51 -5.66 1.51 -2.58
C ASP A 51 -4.89 1.81 -1.29
N LEU A 52 -3.56 1.79 -1.33
CA LEU A 52 -2.72 2.18 -0.19
C LEU A 52 -3.00 3.62 0.24
N ALA A 53 -3.11 4.56 -0.70
CA ALA A 53 -3.38 5.97 -0.38
C ALA A 53 -4.74 6.18 0.32
N ASN A 54 -5.71 5.27 0.10
CA ASN A 54 -7.03 5.28 0.73
C ASN A 54 -7.06 4.58 2.09
N VAL A 55 -6.26 3.54 2.30
CA VAL A 55 -6.24 2.77 3.56
C VAL A 55 -5.42 3.45 4.66
N LEU A 56 -4.29 4.08 4.30
CA LEU A 56 -3.34 4.64 5.28
C LEU A 56 -3.96 5.69 6.24
N PRO A 57 -4.84 6.63 5.81
CA PRO A 57 -5.52 7.53 6.73
C PRO A 57 -6.43 6.80 7.74
N GLY A 58 -7.07 5.71 7.30
CA GLY A 58 -7.90 4.88 8.16
C GLY A 58 -7.08 4.19 9.25
N LEU A 59 -5.90 3.68 8.91
CA LEU A 59 -4.98 3.08 9.87
C LEU A 59 -4.49 4.09 10.92
N GLN A 60 -4.17 5.32 10.50
CA GLN A 60 -3.76 6.37 11.44
C GLN A 60 -4.89 6.68 12.43
N LYS A 61 -6.11 6.86 11.93
CA LYS A 61 -7.28 7.12 12.77
C LYS A 61 -7.51 5.98 13.76
N GLN A 62 -7.41 4.72 13.33
CA GLN A 62 -7.56 3.57 14.22
C GLN A 62 -6.48 3.52 15.31
N LEU A 63 -5.25 3.93 15.00
CA LEU A 63 -4.16 3.99 15.98
C LEU A 63 -4.43 5.07 17.04
N GLU A 64 -4.88 6.25 16.63
CA GLU A 64 -5.28 7.34 17.53
C GLU A 64 -6.46 6.93 18.42
N GLU A 65 -7.48 6.30 17.84
CA GLU A 65 -8.64 5.78 18.58
C GLU A 65 -8.25 4.68 19.57
N SER A 66 -7.33 3.79 19.19
CA SER A 66 -6.81 2.74 20.07
C SER A 66 -6.04 3.33 21.26
N LEU A 67 -5.30 4.42 21.05
CA LEU A 67 -4.60 5.13 22.12
C LEU A 67 -5.60 5.79 23.07
N LEU A 68 -6.61 6.48 22.53
CA LEU A 68 -7.69 7.07 23.33
C LEU A 68 -8.48 6.03 24.14
N ALA A 69 -8.65 4.83 23.60
CA ALA A 69 -9.28 3.70 24.28
C ALA A 69 -8.35 2.99 25.29
N GLY A 70 -7.08 3.39 25.40
CA GLY A 70 -6.10 2.78 26.28
C GLY A 70 -5.66 1.37 25.85
N GLN A 71 -5.87 1.01 24.59
CA GLN A 71 -5.52 -0.30 24.03
C GLN A 71 -4.05 -0.39 23.61
N VAL A 72 -3.39 0.75 23.42
CA VAL A 72 -1.97 0.90 23.10
C VAL A 72 -1.30 1.94 24.02
N GLY A 73 0.03 1.94 24.11
CA GLY A 73 0.78 2.84 25.00
C GLY A 73 0.86 2.36 26.46
N ALA A 74 0.59 1.07 26.72
CA ALA A 74 0.71 0.51 28.06
C ALA A 74 2.15 0.60 28.58
N GLY A 75 2.32 1.27 29.72
CA GLY A 75 3.63 1.49 30.35
C GLY A 75 4.32 2.79 29.93
N ASP A 76 3.76 3.54 28.99
CA ASP A 76 4.22 4.89 28.62
C ASP A 76 3.48 5.96 29.44
N THR A 77 4.12 7.12 29.63
CA THR A 77 3.37 8.33 30.01
C THR A 77 2.44 8.75 28.86
N PRO A 78 1.37 9.52 29.14
CA PRO A 78 0.48 10.01 28.08
C PRO A 78 1.21 10.76 26.96
N GLY A 79 2.24 11.55 27.31
CA GLY A 79 3.05 12.27 26.33
C GLY A 79 3.84 11.35 25.41
N GLU A 80 4.57 10.39 25.98
CA GLU A 80 5.36 9.41 25.22
C GLU A 80 4.50 8.56 24.28
N ALA A 81 3.30 8.16 24.73
CA ALA A 81 2.39 7.40 23.90
C ALA A 81 1.87 8.21 22.70
N TRP A 82 1.56 9.49 22.91
CA TRP A 82 1.14 10.41 21.84
C TRP A 82 2.27 10.72 20.86
N ASP A 83 3.50 10.87 21.33
CA ASP A 83 4.67 11.08 20.48
C ASP A 83 4.87 9.90 19.53
N LYS A 84 4.83 8.66 20.04
CA LYS A 84 4.95 7.44 19.22
C LYS A 84 3.82 7.31 18.19
N VAL A 85 2.57 7.60 18.57
CA VAL A 85 1.43 7.57 17.63
C VAL A 85 1.60 8.65 16.55
N SER A 86 2.11 9.82 16.91
CA SER A 86 2.37 10.91 15.97
C SER A 86 3.50 10.57 14.98
N GLU A 87 4.56 9.91 15.44
CA GLU A 87 5.64 9.41 14.58
C GLU A 87 5.13 8.38 13.56
N VAL A 88 4.31 7.43 13.99
CA VAL A 88 3.67 6.47 13.09
C VAL A 88 2.76 7.18 12.09
N GLY A 89 1.96 8.15 12.55
CA GLY A 89 1.10 8.95 11.68
C GLY A 89 1.86 9.73 10.64
N TYR A 90 3.00 10.29 11.01
CA TYR A 90 3.89 10.97 10.06
C TYR A 90 4.44 9.99 9.01
N ALA A 91 4.86 8.79 9.42
CA ALA A 91 5.29 7.74 8.49
C ALA A 91 4.17 7.30 7.53
N LEU A 92 2.94 7.11 8.04
CA LEU A 92 1.77 6.77 7.22
C LEU A 92 1.42 7.88 6.22
N ALA A 93 1.50 9.14 6.63
CA ALA A 93 1.26 10.29 5.76
C ALA A 93 2.31 10.40 4.64
N GLN A 94 3.59 10.15 4.97
CA GLN A 94 4.66 10.06 3.96
C GLN A 94 4.42 8.93 2.97
N ALA A 95 4.08 7.73 3.46
CA ALA A 95 3.77 6.58 2.61
C ALA A 95 2.58 6.87 1.67
N ARG A 96 1.53 7.54 2.16
CA ARG A 96 0.39 7.98 1.34
C ARG A 96 0.83 8.94 0.24
N THR A 97 1.65 9.92 0.59
CA THR A 97 2.18 10.89 -0.39
C THR A 97 3.01 10.19 -1.46
N GLY A 98 3.89 9.28 -1.06
CA GLY A 98 4.67 8.45 -1.98
C GLY A 98 3.79 7.60 -2.90
N GLY A 99 2.72 6.99 -2.37
CA GLY A 99 1.76 6.21 -3.16
C GLY A 99 1.05 7.06 -4.23
N LEU A 100 0.59 8.26 -3.87
CA LEU A 100 -0.08 9.17 -4.83
C LEU A 100 0.87 9.61 -5.95
N LEU A 101 2.13 9.92 -5.61
CA LEU A 101 3.15 10.26 -6.60
C LEU A 101 3.44 9.08 -7.53
N LEU A 102 3.62 7.88 -6.98
CA LEU A 102 3.81 6.66 -7.76
C LEU A 102 2.64 6.40 -8.72
N ALA A 103 1.40 6.55 -8.25
CA ALA A 103 0.22 6.37 -9.08
C ALA A 103 0.20 7.38 -10.25
N ALA A 104 0.60 8.63 -10.02
CA ALA A 104 0.69 9.65 -11.06
C ALA A 104 1.74 9.28 -12.12
N GLU A 105 2.94 8.90 -11.69
CA GLU A 105 4.03 8.50 -12.61
C GLU A 105 3.64 7.27 -13.44
N LEU A 106 3.05 6.25 -12.82
CA LEU A 106 2.60 5.07 -13.53
C LEU A 106 1.53 5.39 -14.59
N ARG A 107 0.65 6.40 -14.37
CA ARG A 107 -0.32 6.85 -15.39
C ARG A 107 0.37 7.52 -16.57
N VAL A 108 1.47 8.23 -16.35
CA VAL A 108 2.31 8.76 -17.43
C VAL A 108 2.94 7.61 -18.20
N SER A 109 3.59 6.66 -17.51
CA SER A 109 4.23 5.50 -18.15
C SER A 109 3.25 4.67 -18.99
N GLN A 110 2.03 4.45 -18.50
CA GLN A 110 1.01 3.71 -19.24
C GLN A 110 0.61 4.39 -20.55
N ARG A 111 0.49 5.73 -20.54
CA ARG A 111 0.18 6.51 -21.76
C ARG A 111 1.32 6.42 -22.76
N THR A 112 2.55 6.67 -22.31
CA THR A 112 3.74 6.58 -23.15
C THR A 112 3.91 5.18 -23.75
N LEU A 113 3.68 4.13 -22.98
CA LEU A 113 3.72 2.76 -23.49
C LEU A 113 2.63 2.51 -24.56
N GLY A 114 1.42 3.02 -24.34
CA GLY A 114 0.34 2.95 -25.33
C GLY A 114 0.71 3.63 -26.66
N GLU A 115 1.33 4.82 -26.60
CA GLU A 115 1.83 5.55 -27.77
C GLU A 115 2.88 4.75 -28.55
N LEU A 116 3.84 4.14 -27.84
CA LEU A 116 4.89 3.31 -28.45
C LEU A 116 4.33 2.06 -29.14
N THR A 117 3.25 1.49 -28.65
CA THR A 117 2.63 0.27 -29.23
C THR A 117 1.63 0.55 -30.35
N SER A 118 1.26 1.81 -30.54
CA SER A 118 0.28 2.24 -31.55
C SER A 118 0.93 2.82 -32.81
N SER A 119 2.26 2.96 -32.83
CA SER A 119 3.08 3.29 -34.02
C SER A 119 3.52 2.03 -34.76
#